data_AF-A0A973TQZ8-F1
#
_entry.id   AF-A0A973TQZ8-F1
#
_cell.length_a   1.000
_cell.length_b   1.000
_cell.length_c   1.000
_cell.angle_alpha   90.00
_cell.angle_beta   90.00
_cell.angle_gamma   90.00
#
_symmetry.space_group_name_H-M   'P 1'
#
loop_
_entity.id
_entity.type
_entity.pdbx_description
1 polymer ?
#
loop_
_entity_poly.entity_id
_entity_poly.type
_entity_poly.pdbx_seq_one_letter_code
_entity_poly.pdbx_strand_id
1 'polypeptide(L)' 'MSEVRIETVPGPAIGERIADVARLRIAVFRDWPYLYDGDATYEAHYLRTYTRVPDSAFVLASDGEHVIG' A
#
# COMPACT_ATOMS: atom_id res chain seq x y z
N MET A 1 21.67 5.51 -7.88
CA MET A 1 20.51 5.67 -6.98
C MET A 1 19.46 6.39 -7.81
N SER A 2 18.36 5.73 -8.12
CA SER A 2 17.23 6.38 -8.77
C SER A 2 16.56 7.33 -7.77
N GLU A 3 15.91 8.36 -8.30
CA GLU A 3 15.24 9.37 -7.50
C GLU A 3 13.92 8.81 -6.96
N VAL A 4 13.68 8.95 -5.67
CA VAL A 4 12.42 8.54 -5.05
C VAL A 4 11.32 9.51 -5.45
N ARG A 5 10.26 9.00 -6.07
CA ARG A 5 9.07 9.77 -6.44
C ARG A 5 7.99 9.61 -5.39
N ILE A 6 7.41 10.72 -4.96
CA ILE A 6 6.25 10.73 -4.07
C ILE A 6 4.99 11.09 -4.86
N GLU A 7 3.93 10.29 -4.73
CA GLU A 7 2.62 10.56 -5.31
C GLU A 7 1.50 10.44 -4.28
N THR A 8 0.50 11.33 -4.36
CA THR A 8 -0.73 11.22 -3.57
C THR A 8 -1.85 10.70 -4.45
N VAL A 9 -2.39 9.54 -4.10
CA VAL A 9 -3.47 8.86 -4.82
C VAL A 9 -4.77 9.03 -4.03
N PRO A 10 -5.78 9.74 -4.58
CA PRO A 10 -7.06 9.93 -3.89
C PRO A 10 -7.84 8.62 -3.84
N GLY A 11 -8.70 8.47 -2.82
CA GLY A 11 -9.53 7.28 -2.55
C GLY A 11 -9.99 6.51 -3.79
N PRO A 12 -10.79 7.13 -4.68
CA PRO A 12 -11.31 6.45 -5.87
C PRO A 12 -10.26 5.86 -6.82
N ALA A 13 -9.03 6.40 -6.82
CA ALA A 13 -7.91 5.96 -7.67
C ALA A 13 -6.99 4.93 -6.99
N ILE A 14 -7.17 4.66 -5.69
CA ILE A 14 -6.32 3.72 -4.93
C ILE A 14 -6.35 2.29 -5.50
N GLY A 15 -7.45 1.89 -6.15
CA GLY A 15 -7.69 0.52 -6.59
C GLY A 15 -6.52 -0.13 -7.33
N GLU A 16 -5.84 0.62 -8.19
CA GLU A 16 -4.69 0.13 -8.99
C GLU A 16 -3.42 -0.08 -8.17
N ARG A 17 -3.31 0.53 -6.98
CA ARG A 17 -2.13 0.47 -6.10
C ARG A 17 -2.27 -0.52 -4.94
N ILE A 18 -3.45 -1.11 -4.76
CA ILE A 18 -3.76 -1.99 -3.62
C ILE A 18 -2.80 -3.18 -3.54
N ALA A 19 -2.48 -3.81 -4.67
CA ALA A 19 -1.61 -4.98 -4.69
C ALA A 19 -0.19 -4.64 -4.20
N ASP A 20 0.35 -3.50 -4.64
CA ASP A 20 1.68 -3.04 -4.26
C ASP A 20 1.76 -2.73 -2.77
N VAL A 21 0.76 -2.03 -2.25
CA VAL A 21 0.69 -1.64 -0.82
C VAL A 21 0.46 -2.87 0.06
N ALA A 22 -0.40 -3.81 -0.34
CA ALA A 22 -0.62 -5.06 0.38
C ALA A 22 0.67 -5.89 0.52
N ARG A 23 1.43 -5.99 -0.58
CA ARG A 23 2.74 -6.67 -0.59
C ARG A 23 3.73 -6.02 0.37
N LEU A 24 3.81 -4.69 0.39
CA LEU A 24 4.71 -3.97 1.32
C LEU A 24 4.29 -4.17 2.77
N ARG A 25 3.00 -4.00 3.08
CA ARG A 25 2.48 -4.15 4.44
C ARG A 25 2.78 -5.52 5.02
N ILE A 26 2.58 -6.59 4.25
CA ILE A 26 2.87 -7.94 4.75
C ILE A 26 4.36 -8.19 4.94
N ALA A 27 5.23 -7.64 4.08
CA ALA A 27 6.68 -7.74 4.26
C ALA A 27 7.12 -7.06 5.55
N VAL A 28 6.68 -5.82 5.77
CA VAL A 28 6.99 -5.05 7.00
C VAL A 28 6.46 -5.76 8.26
N PHE A 29 5.23 -6.28 8.23
CA PHE A 29 4.68 -7.00 9.37
C PHE A 29 5.42 -8.32 9.66
N ARG A 30 6.00 -8.98 8.67
CA ARG A 30 6.81 -10.19 8.89
C ARG A 30 8.18 -9.86 9.50
N ASP A 31 8.74 -8.70 9.18
CA ASP A 31 10.04 -8.27 9.69
C ASP A 31 9.99 -7.79 11.16
N TRP A 32 8.79 -7.50 11.68
CA TRP A 32 8.57 -7.09 13.07
C TRP A 32 7.71 -8.14 13.78
N PRO A 33 8.19 -8.82 14.84
CA PRO A 33 7.54 -9.98 15.46
C PRO A 33 6.33 -9.60 16.33
N TYR A 34 5.35 -8.94 15.71
CA TYR A 34 4.00 -8.80 16.24
C TYR A 34 3.17 -10.03 15.86
N LEU A 35 2.13 -10.33 16.63
CA LEU A 35 1.15 -11.39 16.38
C LEU A 35 0.25 -11.09 15.16
N TYR A 36 0.83 -10.62 14.05
CA TYR A 36 0.10 -10.29 12.84
C TYR A 36 0.12 -11.46 11.87
N ASP A 37 -0.89 -12.31 11.95
CA ASP A 37 -1.13 -13.44 11.02
C ASP A 37 -2.02 -13.00 9.84
N GLY A 38 -1.57 -11.96 9.14
CA GLY A 38 -2.21 -11.48 7.92
C GLY A 38 -1.57 -12.06 6.67
N ASP A 39 -2.23 -11.93 5.52
CA ASP A 39 -1.65 -12.22 4.22
C ASP A 39 -1.97 -11.10 3.22
N ALA A 40 -1.33 -11.13 2.05
CA ALA A 40 -1.53 -10.10 1.03
C ALA A 40 -2.98 -10.00 0.51
N THR A 41 -3.73 -11.10 0.50
CA THR A 41 -5.14 -11.12 0.08
C THR A 41 -6.01 -10.42 1.12
N TYR A 42 -5.79 -10.72 2.40
CA TYR A 42 -6.43 -10.05 3.52
C TYR A 42 -6.12 -8.55 3.52
N GLU A 43 -4.84 -8.17 3.39
CA GLU A 43 -4.45 -6.76 3.28
C GLU A 43 -5.15 -6.07 2.11
N ALA A 44 -5.18 -6.69 0.93
CA ALA A 44 -5.82 -6.11 -0.24
C ALA A 44 -7.33 -5.88 0.00
N HIS A 45 -8.02 -6.82 0.65
CA HIS A 45 -9.43 -6.65 1.01
C HIS A 45 -9.63 -5.50 2.01
N TYR A 46 -8.79 -5.43 3.04
CA TYR A 46 -8.81 -4.34 4.01
C TYR A 46 -8.63 -2.97 3.32
N LEU A 47 -7.62 -2.84 2.46
CA LEU A 47 -7.28 -1.60 1.75
C LEU A 47 -8.38 -1.13 0.78
N ARG A 48 -9.21 -2.05 0.24
CA ARG A 48 -10.37 -1.68 -0.60
C ARG A 48 -11.38 -0.80 0.13
N THR A 49 -11.40 -0.78 1.46
CA THR A 49 -12.27 0.12 2.23
C THR A 49 -12.00 1.59 1.88
N TYR A 50 -10.73 1.94 1.66
CA TYR A 50 -10.33 3.31 1.34
C TYR A 50 -10.79 3.77 -0.05
N THR A 51 -11.01 2.85 -0.99
CA THR A 51 -11.46 3.24 -2.34
C THR A 51 -12.84 3.89 -2.35
N ARG A 52 -13.62 3.69 -1.27
CA ARG A 52 -14.99 4.19 -1.12
C ARG A 52 -15.06 5.48 -0.30
N VAL A 53 -13.94 5.95 0.22
CA VAL A 53 -13.87 7.16 1.07
C VAL A 53 -13.23 8.28 0.26
N PRO A 54 -14.00 9.28 -0.21
CA PRO A 54 -13.49 10.37 -1.06
C PRO A 54 -12.31 11.13 -0.45
N ASP A 55 -12.35 11.32 0.88
CA ASP A 55 -11.33 12.07 1.62
C ASP A 55 -10.14 11.22 2.07
N SER A 56 -10.10 9.94 1.69
CA SER A 56 -8.93 9.10 1.93
C SER A 56 -7.87 9.31 0.85
N ALA A 57 -6.61 9.09 1.21
CA ALA A 57 -5.51 9.13 0.26
C ALA A 57 -4.45 8.09 0.62
N PHE A 58 -3.80 7.54 -0.39
CA PHE A 58 -2.51 6.89 -0.26
C PHE A 58 -1.42 7.86 -0.65
N VAL A 59 -0.39 7.98 0.19
CA VAL A 59 0.84 8.69 -0.17
C VAL A 59 1.89 7.62 -0.41
N LEU A 60 2.37 7.50 -1.64
CA LEU A 60 3.23 6.41 -2.09
C LEU A 60 4.61 6.94 -2.42
N ALA A 61 5.63 6.24 -1.95
CA ALA A 61 7.02 6.40 -2.36
C ALA A 61 7.38 5.30 -3.37
N SER A 62 7.90 5.69 -4.53
CA SER A 62 8.33 4.76 -5.58
C SER A 62 9.79 4.96 -5.96
N ASP A 63 10.47 3.84 -6.19
CA ASP A 63 11.77 3.79 -6.85
C ASP A 63 11.60 3.10 -8.22
N GLY A 64 11.67 3.88 -9.30
CA GLY A 64 11.29 3.45 -10.64
C GLY A 64 9.81 3.07 -10.73
N GLU A 65 9.54 1.80 -11.06
CA GLU A 65 8.19 1.20 -11.13
C GLU A 65 7.77 0.54 -9.82
N HIS A 66 8.65 0.43 -8.83
CA HIS A 66 8.35 -0.27 -7.57
C HIS A 66 7.92 0.70 -6.49
N VAL A 67 6.74 0.46 -5.91
CA VAL A 67 6.35 1.10 -4.65
C VAL A 67 7.19 0.51 -3.52
N ILE A 68 7.82 1.39 -2.73
CA ILE A 68 8.72 1.06 -1.62
C ILE A 68 8.22 1.60 -0.27
N GLY A 69 7.20 2.45 -0.24
CA GLY A 69 6.64 3.05 0.97
C GLY A 69 5.30 3.72 0.74
#